data_AF-A0A538F1A4-F1
#
_entry.id   AF-A0A538F1A4-F1
#
_cell.length_a   1.000
_cell.length_b   1.000
_cell.length_c   1.000
_cell.angle_alpha   90.00
_cell.angle_beta   90.00
_cell.angle_gamma   90.00
#
_symmetry.space_group_name_H-M   'P 1'
#
loop_
_entity.id
_entity.type
_entity.pdbx_description
1 polymer ?
#
loop_
_entity_poly.entity_id
_entity_poly.type
_entity_poly.pdbx_seq_one_letter_code
_entity_poly.pdbx_strand_id
1 'polypeptide(L)'
;MKGGRSRLRALLVVPALLAVACAAASSAHAGSGFFFGFSDDGPKWGGAVEPGRAVGASAFRITLNWVPGESDLTPQDVTDVANAVAATSGLRLVLAVYGSAASTPQDDPSRTEFCSYAKNAVVRFPSINDVVIWNEPNLSAFWRPQFNPDDSSAAPAAYEALLARCWDVLHAYRPGVNVVGPATSPRGNDNPHAVSNISHSPVRFIERMGLAYRASGRTEPLFDTVGQHVYQSTFFERPFLIHTVGRTISEGDLNKLLATLQEAFAGTAQPVPGPGCTVVCPPIWYLESGFQTSIPPDKAGFYTGTENIVPIPDFAGGEADYPNPSPLATSQAPDQATQLRYAVRLAYCQPFVATIFNFLLRDEADLRGWQSGVLWADGTQKGSFAPLTSVVGAANDRAISCAAPTAPTGLAAAVNGDPPRVTLSWGAGASEIGVSGYELLRDGLVVGRTTGLSYTDATGAPGATYSYAVRGYDAAGGSGDLSAPVVVSLPAPPPPPPPPPPPPPPPPPPPPPPPPPPPPPPAPPPPPAPPGPPRCVVPNVRGQTLAKASTRIRKANCRVGRITRLVSSRKKRGRVLAEKPKPGATLRGGAKIQLIVGKGPRK
;
A
#
# COMPACT_ATOMS: atom_id res chain seq x y z
N MET A 1 -8.72 72.66 -19.65
CA MET A 1 -8.52 71.94 -18.36
C MET A 1 -8.94 70.49 -18.53
N LYS A 2 -8.07 69.54 -18.17
CA LYS A 2 -8.32 68.08 -17.98
C LYS A 2 -8.91 67.36 -19.19
N GLY A 3 -8.18 66.54 -19.94
CA GLY A 3 -7.38 65.42 -19.47
C GLY A 3 -7.99 64.15 -20.07
N GLY A 4 -7.51 63.75 -21.24
CA GLY A 4 -7.88 62.47 -21.85
C GLY A 4 -7.27 61.31 -21.05
N ARG A 5 -8.05 60.24 -20.87
CA ARG A 5 -7.54 58.88 -20.65
C ARG A 5 -8.59 57.87 -21.11
N SER A 6 -8.29 57.31 -22.27
CA SER A 6 -8.82 56.05 -22.79
C SER A 6 -8.75 54.97 -21.71
N ARG A 7 -9.88 54.29 -21.46
CA ARG A 7 -9.93 53.10 -20.61
C ARG A 7 -9.40 51.91 -21.40
N LEU A 8 -8.08 51.67 -21.32
CA LEU A 8 -7.53 50.34 -21.61
C LEU A 8 -8.12 49.35 -20.60
N ARG A 9 -8.95 48.42 -21.05
CA ARG A 9 -9.22 47.17 -20.34
C ARG A 9 -7.98 46.28 -20.50
N ALA A 10 -7.06 46.35 -19.54
CA ALA A 10 -6.04 45.32 -19.38
C ALA A 10 -6.74 44.03 -18.94
N LEU A 11 -6.85 43.06 -19.86
CA LEU A 11 -7.03 41.67 -19.47
C LEU A 11 -5.76 41.24 -18.72
N LEU A 12 -5.85 41.14 -17.40
CA LEU A 12 -4.90 40.40 -16.59
C LEU A 12 -4.99 38.93 -16.99
N VAL A 13 -4.12 38.51 -17.90
CA VAL A 13 -3.76 37.10 -18.09
C VAL A 13 -2.97 36.72 -16.83
N VAL A 14 -3.65 36.09 -15.88
CA VAL A 14 -2.99 35.43 -14.74
C VAL A 14 -2.22 34.25 -15.33
N PRO A 15 -0.88 34.20 -15.24
CA PRO A 15 -0.18 32.96 -15.54
C PRO A 15 -0.58 31.97 -14.45
N ALA A 16 -1.14 30.83 -14.84
CA ALA A 16 -1.24 29.68 -13.96
C ALA A 16 0.19 29.20 -13.68
N LEU A 17 0.83 29.80 -12.68
CA LEU A 17 1.99 29.25 -12.02
C LEU A 17 1.54 27.90 -11.43
N LEU A 18 1.82 26.81 -12.13
CA LEU A 18 2.06 25.53 -11.48
C LEU A 18 3.24 25.76 -10.56
N ALA A 19 2.94 26.02 -9.28
CA ALA A 19 3.93 25.98 -8.23
C ALA A 19 4.52 24.56 -8.24
N VAL A 20 5.72 24.44 -8.81
CA VAL A 20 6.63 23.37 -8.48
C VAL A 20 6.88 23.54 -7.00
N ALA A 21 6.21 22.73 -6.19
CA ALA A 21 6.59 22.52 -4.81
C ALA A 21 7.96 21.83 -4.83
N CYS A 22 9.03 22.62 -4.99
CA CYS A 22 10.29 22.30 -4.35
C CYS A 22 10.01 22.35 -2.84
N ALA A 23 9.44 21.27 -2.32
CA ALA A 23 9.54 20.97 -0.91
C ALA A 23 11.04 20.82 -0.65
N ALA A 24 11.67 21.90 -0.18
CA ALA A 24 12.88 21.78 0.60
C ALA A 24 12.59 20.68 1.63
N ALA A 25 13.40 19.62 1.61
CA ALA A 25 13.28 18.47 2.49
C ALA A 25 12.99 18.98 3.90
N SER A 26 11.76 18.78 4.35
CA SER A 26 11.38 19.11 5.71
C SER A 26 12.05 18.06 6.59
N SER A 27 13.21 18.44 7.10
CA SER A 27 14.02 17.74 8.09
C SER A 27 13.28 17.64 9.43
N ALA A 28 12.10 17.04 9.43
CA ALA A 28 11.26 16.79 10.60
C ALA A 28 10.64 15.40 10.46
N HIS A 29 11.46 14.36 10.58
CA HIS A 29 11.05 12.98 10.25
C HIS A 29 11.10 11.97 11.42
N ALA A 30 11.35 12.43 12.65
CA ALA A 30 10.94 11.74 13.87
C ALA A 30 10.76 12.77 14.99
N GLY A 31 9.58 12.80 15.61
CA GLY A 31 9.44 13.43 16.93
C GLY A 31 10.32 12.69 17.95
N SER A 32 10.68 13.34 19.05
CA SER A 32 11.56 12.82 20.11
C SER A 32 11.08 11.55 20.84
N GLY A 33 10.06 10.85 20.34
CA GLY A 33 9.34 9.76 21.01
C GLY A 33 9.23 8.45 20.23
N PHE A 34 10.05 8.21 19.18
CA PHE A 34 10.15 6.87 18.60
C PHE A 34 10.65 5.87 19.66
N PHE A 35 10.09 4.67 19.68
CA PHE A 35 10.58 3.58 20.53
C PHE A 35 10.46 2.22 19.84
N PHE A 36 11.33 1.29 20.21
CA PHE A 36 11.30 -0.09 19.74
C PHE A 36 10.69 -1.01 20.81
N GLY A 37 9.99 -2.08 20.38
CA GLY A 37 9.43 -3.09 21.27
C GLY A 37 9.40 -4.50 20.70
N PHE A 38 8.93 -5.44 21.50
CA PHE A 38 8.62 -6.80 21.07
C PHE A 38 7.14 -7.12 21.27
N SER A 39 6.50 -7.72 20.27
CA SER A 39 5.24 -8.43 20.48
C SER A 39 5.61 -9.85 20.87
N ASP A 40 5.50 -10.19 22.16
CA ASP A 40 5.93 -11.47 22.73
C ASP A 40 5.26 -11.67 24.09
N ASP A 41 4.69 -12.85 24.32
CA ASP A 41 4.00 -13.20 25.58
C ASP A 41 4.94 -13.71 26.68
N GLY A 42 6.23 -13.89 26.39
CA GLY A 42 7.29 -14.27 27.32
C GLY A 42 7.26 -13.58 28.69
N PRO A 43 6.95 -12.26 28.80
CA PRO A 43 6.82 -11.59 30.09
C PRO A 43 5.82 -12.23 31.05
N LYS A 44 4.77 -12.89 30.55
CA LYS A 44 3.77 -13.58 31.40
C LYS A 44 4.34 -14.78 32.15
N TRP A 45 5.37 -15.40 31.58
CA TRP A 45 5.94 -16.67 32.04
C TRP A 45 7.34 -16.50 32.65
N GLY A 46 7.71 -15.28 33.02
CA GLY A 46 8.99 -14.96 33.66
C GLY A 46 10.22 -15.03 32.73
N GLY A 47 10.01 -15.10 31.41
CA GLY A 47 11.07 -15.21 30.41
C GLY A 47 11.23 -13.97 29.54
N ALA A 48 12.35 -13.92 28.81
CA ALA A 48 12.61 -13.03 27.68
C ALA A 48 12.67 -11.51 27.94
N VAL A 49 12.33 -10.96 29.11
CA VAL A 49 12.41 -9.49 29.30
C VAL A 49 13.84 -8.96 29.29
N GLU A 50 14.77 -9.58 30.01
CA GLU A 50 16.17 -9.11 30.08
C GLU A 50 16.88 -9.15 28.73
N PRO A 51 16.76 -10.21 27.90
CA PRO A 51 17.22 -10.16 26.51
C PRO A 51 16.60 -9.01 25.72
N GLY A 52 15.30 -8.71 25.92
CA GLY A 52 14.64 -7.57 25.26
C GLY A 52 15.23 -6.23 25.69
N ARG A 53 15.52 -6.05 26.99
CA ARG A 53 16.24 -4.87 27.49
C ARG A 53 17.64 -4.75 26.92
N ALA A 54 18.35 -5.87 26.79
CA ALA A 54 19.68 -5.92 26.19
C ALA A 54 19.68 -5.53 24.70
N VAL A 55 18.57 -5.75 23.99
CA VAL A 55 18.36 -5.19 22.64
C VAL A 55 18.10 -3.68 22.68
N GLY A 56 17.62 -3.13 23.80
CA GLY A 56 17.21 -1.73 23.94
C GLY A 56 15.71 -1.52 23.76
N ALA A 57 14.89 -2.57 23.88
CA ALA A 57 13.44 -2.47 23.82
C ALA A 57 12.90 -1.61 24.97
N SER A 58 11.97 -0.72 24.64
CA SER A 58 11.26 0.13 25.60
C SER A 58 9.82 -0.35 25.86
N ALA A 59 9.36 -1.34 25.10
CA ALA A 59 7.98 -1.83 25.20
C ALA A 59 7.86 -3.34 24.92
N PHE A 60 6.85 -3.95 25.55
CA PHE A 60 6.33 -5.26 25.19
C PHE A 60 4.84 -5.17 24.87
N ARG A 61 4.40 -5.83 23.80
CA ARG A 61 2.99 -6.06 23.50
C ARG A 61 2.66 -7.51 23.83
N ILE A 62 1.72 -7.72 24.75
CA ILE A 62 1.25 -9.04 25.18
C ILE A 62 -0.21 -9.24 24.78
N THR A 63 -0.62 -10.49 24.62
CA THR A 63 -1.98 -10.89 24.29
C THR A 63 -2.84 -11.03 25.56
N LEU A 64 -4.12 -10.76 25.47
CA LEU A 64 -5.13 -11.20 26.44
C LEU A 64 -6.31 -11.80 25.68
N ASN A 65 -6.60 -13.08 25.93
CA ASN A 65 -7.57 -13.84 25.16
C ASN A 65 -8.96 -13.77 25.79
N TRP A 66 -9.88 -13.05 25.17
CA TRP A 66 -11.25 -12.89 25.62
C TRP A 66 -12.15 -14.04 25.14
N VAL A 67 -13.04 -14.51 26.03
CA VAL A 67 -14.10 -15.47 25.71
C VAL A 67 -15.48 -14.82 25.90
N PRO A 68 -16.46 -15.07 25.00
CA PRO A 68 -17.81 -14.54 25.13
C PRO A 68 -18.46 -14.84 26.49
N GLY A 69 -19.18 -13.86 27.04
CA GLY A 69 -19.75 -13.91 28.38
C GLY A 69 -18.83 -13.38 29.47
N GLU A 70 -17.54 -13.19 29.21
CA GLU A 70 -16.61 -12.63 30.19
C GLU A 70 -16.64 -11.11 30.16
N SER A 71 -16.84 -10.50 31.33
CA SER A 71 -16.69 -9.06 31.54
C SER A 71 -15.56 -8.74 32.52
N ASP A 72 -14.93 -9.73 33.13
CA ASP A 72 -13.80 -9.58 34.05
C ASP A 72 -12.77 -10.69 33.81
N LEU A 73 -11.55 -10.47 34.26
CA LEU A 73 -10.40 -11.33 34.02
C LEU A 73 -10.55 -12.64 34.78
N THR A 74 -10.19 -13.74 34.14
CA THR A 74 -10.08 -15.03 34.84
C THR A 74 -8.93 -14.98 35.86
N PRO A 75 -8.92 -15.85 36.88
CA PRO A 75 -7.78 -15.93 37.80
C PRO A 75 -6.43 -16.16 37.10
N GLN A 76 -6.43 -16.86 35.96
CA GLN A 76 -5.22 -17.08 35.17
C GLN A 76 -4.80 -15.80 34.45
N ASP A 77 -5.72 -15.08 33.81
CA ASP A 77 -5.44 -13.79 33.17
C ASP A 77 -4.83 -12.80 34.17
N VAL A 78 -5.38 -12.74 35.37
CA VAL A 78 -4.85 -11.90 36.46
C VAL A 78 -3.41 -12.29 36.77
N THR A 79 -3.12 -13.58 36.88
CA THR A 79 -1.77 -14.08 37.18
C THR A 79 -0.80 -13.73 36.06
N ASP A 80 -1.17 -14.01 34.82
CA ASP A 80 -0.33 -13.79 33.65
C ASP A 80 -0.01 -12.30 33.44
N VAL A 81 -1.03 -11.44 33.55
CA VAL A 81 -0.83 -9.98 33.39
C VAL A 81 -0.06 -9.41 34.58
N ALA A 82 -0.28 -9.89 35.81
CA ALA A 82 0.52 -9.48 36.97
C ALA A 82 2.00 -9.84 36.79
N ASN A 83 2.30 -11.04 36.29
CA ASN A 83 3.67 -11.47 35.99
C ASN A 83 4.30 -10.56 34.92
N ALA A 84 3.56 -10.28 33.84
CA ALA A 84 4.05 -9.40 32.79
C ALA A 84 4.31 -7.97 33.28
N VAL A 85 3.41 -7.40 34.09
CA VAL A 85 3.59 -6.08 34.71
C VAL A 85 4.82 -6.05 35.61
N ALA A 86 5.02 -7.09 36.42
CA ALA A 86 6.20 -7.18 37.28
C ALA A 86 7.51 -7.31 36.47
N ALA A 87 7.52 -8.18 35.47
CA ALA A 87 8.71 -8.43 34.64
C ALA A 87 9.09 -7.21 33.79
N THR A 88 8.10 -6.46 33.30
CA THR A 88 8.30 -5.29 32.43
C THR A 88 8.40 -3.97 33.19
N SER A 89 8.71 -3.99 34.49
CA SER A 89 8.88 -2.77 35.30
C SER A 89 9.80 -1.74 34.62
N GLY A 90 9.33 -0.50 34.46
CA GLY A 90 10.06 0.57 33.76
C GLY A 90 10.02 0.49 32.22
N LEU A 91 9.33 -0.50 31.64
CA LEU A 91 9.00 -0.57 30.22
C LEU A 91 7.50 -0.29 30.02
N ARG A 92 7.14 0.05 28.79
CA ARG A 92 5.75 0.17 28.36
C ARG A 92 5.15 -1.21 28.14
N LEU A 93 4.01 -1.52 28.76
CA LEU A 93 3.26 -2.73 28.49
C LEU A 93 2.00 -2.40 27.68
N VAL A 94 1.90 -2.97 26.48
CA VAL A 94 0.77 -2.83 25.57
C VAL A 94 -0.07 -4.11 25.64
N LEU A 95 -1.36 -3.97 25.90
CA LEU A 95 -2.28 -5.09 26.04
C LEU A 95 -3.11 -5.26 24.77
N ALA A 96 -2.88 -6.33 24.01
CA ALA A 96 -3.71 -6.68 22.87
C ALA A 96 -4.82 -7.65 23.27
N VAL A 97 -6.05 -7.14 23.30
CA VAL A 97 -7.22 -7.93 23.73
C VAL A 97 -7.95 -8.44 22.49
N TYR A 98 -8.07 -9.75 22.32
CA TYR A 98 -8.82 -10.36 21.23
C TYR A 98 -9.32 -11.76 21.60
N GLY A 99 -10.19 -12.34 20.79
CA GLY A 99 -10.72 -13.68 21.03
C GLY A 99 -10.66 -14.56 19.79
N SER A 100 -11.35 -15.71 19.85
CA SER A 100 -11.43 -16.61 18.69
C SER A 100 -12.20 -15.97 17.53
N ALA A 101 -11.84 -16.33 16.29
CA ALA A 101 -12.54 -15.82 15.11
C ALA A 101 -14.02 -16.20 15.03
N ALA A 102 -14.46 -17.26 15.71
CA ALA A 102 -15.87 -17.65 15.76
C ALA A 102 -16.68 -16.85 16.80
N SER A 103 -15.99 -16.13 17.68
CA SER A 103 -16.52 -15.54 18.90
C SER A 103 -16.43 -14.02 18.88
N THR A 104 -16.40 -13.40 17.70
CA THR A 104 -16.25 -11.95 17.57
C THR A 104 -17.47 -11.20 18.12
N PRO A 105 -17.32 -10.02 18.74
CA PRO A 105 -18.45 -9.21 19.18
C PRO A 105 -19.29 -8.71 17.98
N GLN A 106 -20.48 -9.27 17.79
CA GLN A 106 -21.37 -8.95 16.65
C GLN A 106 -22.54 -8.03 17.03
N ASP A 107 -22.83 -7.88 18.33
CA ASP A 107 -23.96 -7.13 18.85
C ASP A 107 -23.58 -6.30 20.09
N ASP A 108 -24.50 -5.45 20.55
CA ASP A 108 -24.23 -4.52 21.65
C ASP A 108 -23.92 -5.20 23.00
N PRO A 109 -24.60 -6.29 23.40
CA PRO A 109 -24.24 -7.04 24.60
C PRO A 109 -22.80 -7.58 24.53
N SER A 110 -22.44 -8.32 23.47
CA SER A 110 -21.10 -8.90 23.34
C SER A 110 -19.99 -7.85 23.23
N ARG A 111 -20.26 -6.71 22.59
CA ARG A 111 -19.32 -5.56 22.58
C ARG A 111 -19.14 -4.98 23.99
N THR A 112 -20.23 -4.87 24.75
CA THR A 112 -20.19 -4.33 26.12
C THR A 112 -19.41 -5.26 27.05
N GLU A 113 -19.59 -6.57 26.93
CA GLU A 113 -18.82 -7.59 27.65
C GLU A 113 -17.32 -7.45 27.34
N PHE A 114 -16.95 -7.51 26.05
CA PHE A 114 -15.57 -7.39 25.61
C PHE A 114 -14.91 -6.08 26.10
N CYS A 115 -15.58 -4.94 25.91
CA CYS A 115 -15.00 -3.66 26.31
C CYS A 115 -14.96 -3.49 27.83
N SER A 116 -15.88 -4.13 28.58
CA SER A 116 -15.82 -4.19 30.05
C SER A 116 -14.65 -5.04 30.53
N TYR A 117 -14.39 -6.16 29.87
CA TYR A 117 -13.24 -7.02 30.14
C TYR A 117 -11.92 -6.26 29.92
N ALA A 118 -11.77 -5.57 28.78
CA ALA A 118 -10.60 -4.72 28.50
C ALA A 118 -10.45 -3.59 29.53
N LYS A 119 -11.54 -2.93 29.91
CA LYS A 119 -11.55 -1.91 30.98
C LYS A 119 -11.12 -2.49 32.32
N ASN A 120 -11.65 -3.65 32.71
CA ASN A 120 -11.34 -4.26 33.99
C ASN A 120 -9.86 -4.71 34.07
N ALA A 121 -9.23 -5.04 32.95
CA ALA A 121 -7.79 -5.25 32.88
C ALA A 121 -7.00 -3.99 33.28
N VAL A 122 -7.32 -2.84 32.67
CA VAL A 122 -6.62 -1.57 32.96
C VAL A 122 -7.02 -0.95 34.30
N VAL A 123 -8.19 -1.28 34.85
CA VAL A 123 -8.57 -0.98 36.24
C VAL A 123 -7.65 -1.72 37.21
N ARG A 124 -7.45 -3.00 36.97
CA ARG A 124 -6.66 -3.87 37.85
C ARG A 124 -5.16 -3.60 37.74
N PHE A 125 -4.69 -3.25 36.54
CA PHE A 125 -3.29 -2.97 36.24
C PHE A 125 -3.11 -1.54 35.73
N PRO A 126 -3.13 -0.52 36.62
CA PRO A 126 -3.17 0.88 36.23
C PRO A 126 -1.90 1.37 35.51
N SER A 127 -0.79 0.61 35.54
CA SER A 127 0.41 0.89 34.76
C SER A 127 0.24 0.66 33.25
N ILE A 128 -0.74 -0.15 32.84
CA ILE A 128 -1.06 -0.39 31.43
C ILE A 128 -1.94 0.76 30.94
N ASN A 129 -1.49 1.50 29.93
CA ASN A 129 -2.26 2.58 29.30
C ASN A 129 -2.66 2.28 27.86
N ASP A 130 -2.03 1.31 27.21
CA ASP A 130 -2.19 1.08 25.77
C ASP A 130 -2.93 -0.24 25.52
N VAL A 131 -4.05 -0.14 24.83
CA VAL A 131 -4.94 -1.28 24.58
C VAL A 131 -5.19 -1.42 23.09
N VAL A 132 -4.70 -2.50 22.50
CA VAL A 132 -5.05 -2.87 21.11
C VAL A 132 -6.38 -3.61 21.13
N ILE A 133 -7.34 -3.10 20.37
CA ILE A 133 -8.68 -3.68 20.28
C ILE A 133 -8.73 -4.66 19.11
N TRP A 134 -8.86 -5.94 19.44
CA TRP A 134 -8.79 -7.07 18.52
C TRP A 134 -7.40 -7.27 17.87
N ASN A 135 -7.28 -8.31 17.04
CA ASN A 135 -6.09 -8.63 16.26
C ASN A 135 -6.50 -8.99 14.82
N GLU A 136 -5.94 -8.32 13.83
CA GLU A 136 -6.14 -8.61 12.40
C GLU A 136 -7.61 -8.86 11.97
N PRO A 137 -8.54 -7.95 12.30
CA PRO A 137 -9.98 -8.16 12.05
C PRO A 137 -10.33 -8.27 10.56
N ASN A 138 -9.39 -8.00 9.66
CA ASN A 138 -9.54 -8.16 8.22
C ASN A 138 -9.34 -9.60 7.71
N LEU A 139 -8.88 -10.54 8.54
CA LEU A 139 -8.67 -11.95 8.17
C LEU A 139 -9.70 -12.88 8.83
N SER A 140 -10.17 -13.89 8.10
CA SER A 140 -11.06 -14.94 8.65
C SER A 140 -10.44 -15.80 9.75
N ALA A 141 -9.12 -15.77 9.88
CA ALA A 141 -8.39 -16.44 10.95
C ALA A 141 -8.64 -15.79 12.31
N PHE A 142 -8.99 -14.50 12.32
CA PHE A 142 -9.20 -13.72 13.54
C PHE A 142 -10.59 -13.10 13.65
N TRP A 143 -11.32 -12.91 12.54
CA TRP A 143 -12.67 -12.36 12.59
C TRP A 143 -13.61 -13.01 11.58
N ARG A 144 -14.71 -13.60 12.06
CA ARG A 144 -15.79 -14.10 11.20
C ARG A 144 -17.16 -13.63 11.70
N PRO A 145 -18.13 -13.43 10.78
CA PRO A 145 -17.99 -13.54 9.33
C PRO A 145 -17.26 -12.34 8.71
N GLN A 146 -16.54 -12.57 7.60
CA GLN A 146 -15.94 -11.47 6.83
C GLN A 146 -16.96 -10.80 5.91
N PHE A 147 -17.82 -11.60 5.27
CA PHE A 147 -18.86 -11.13 4.35
C PHE A 147 -20.23 -11.65 4.78
N ASN A 148 -21.26 -10.88 4.45
CA ASN A 148 -22.65 -11.27 4.59
C ASN A 148 -23.06 -12.30 3.51
N PRO A 149 -24.19 -13.01 3.67
CA PRO A 149 -24.69 -13.94 2.66
C PRO A 149 -24.96 -13.33 1.27
N ASP A 150 -25.08 -12.01 1.18
CA ASP A 150 -25.26 -11.25 -0.06
C ASP A 150 -23.94 -10.73 -0.66
N ASP A 151 -22.80 -11.24 -0.19
CA ASP A 151 -21.43 -10.87 -0.55
C ASP A 151 -21.00 -9.45 -0.11
N SER A 152 -21.84 -8.70 0.62
CA SER A 152 -21.45 -7.42 1.19
C SER A 152 -20.48 -7.59 2.37
N SER A 153 -19.66 -6.56 2.64
CA SER A 153 -18.68 -6.61 3.74
C SER A 153 -19.40 -6.60 5.10
N ALA A 154 -19.09 -7.57 5.97
CA ALA A 154 -19.65 -7.69 7.31
C ALA A 154 -18.67 -7.20 8.40
N ALA A 155 -17.45 -7.74 8.40
CA ALA A 155 -16.46 -7.49 9.44
C ALA A 155 -16.12 -6.00 9.68
N PRO A 156 -15.92 -5.14 8.64
CA PRO A 156 -15.53 -3.76 8.87
C PRO A 156 -16.54 -2.95 9.70
N ALA A 157 -17.85 -3.15 9.48
CA ALA A 157 -18.88 -2.42 10.22
C ALA A 157 -19.05 -2.96 11.65
N ALA A 158 -18.96 -4.28 11.82
CA ALA A 158 -19.02 -4.89 13.16
C ALA A 158 -17.83 -4.48 14.03
N TYR A 159 -16.63 -4.38 13.43
CA TYR A 159 -15.42 -3.94 14.10
C TYR A 159 -15.40 -2.42 14.38
N GLU A 160 -15.93 -1.60 13.46
CA GLU A 160 -16.15 -0.16 13.73
C GLU A 160 -16.97 0.04 15.01
N ALA A 161 -18.09 -0.67 15.13
CA ALA A 161 -18.96 -0.58 16.31
C ALA A 161 -18.28 -1.09 17.60
N LEU A 162 -17.40 -2.09 17.49
CA LEU A 162 -16.59 -2.56 18.63
C LEU A 162 -15.59 -1.47 19.07
N LEU A 163 -14.85 -0.88 18.14
CA LEU A 163 -13.92 0.20 18.44
C LEU A 163 -14.63 1.39 19.09
N ALA A 164 -15.78 1.82 18.52
CA ALA A 164 -16.59 2.88 19.10
C ALA A 164 -16.97 2.59 20.56
N ARG A 165 -17.48 1.38 20.83
CA ARG A 165 -17.85 0.96 22.19
C ARG A 165 -16.65 0.97 23.13
N CYS A 166 -15.52 0.41 22.71
CA CYS A 166 -14.33 0.30 23.56
C CYS A 166 -13.69 1.65 23.82
N TRP A 167 -13.67 2.54 22.82
CA TRP A 167 -13.22 3.91 22.98
C TRP A 167 -14.04 4.63 24.06
N ASP A 168 -15.37 4.57 23.98
CA ASP A 168 -16.26 5.20 24.96
C ASP A 168 -16.05 4.63 26.37
N VAL A 169 -16.01 3.30 26.50
CA VAL A 169 -15.89 2.61 27.80
C VAL A 169 -14.54 2.89 28.47
N LEU A 170 -13.44 2.88 27.71
CA LEU A 170 -12.09 3.08 28.24
C LEU A 170 -11.85 4.56 28.58
N HIS A 171 -12.27 5.50 27.72
CA HIS A 171 -12.09 6.94 27.98
C HIS A 171 -12.99 7.45 29.10
N ALA A 172 -14.21 6.90 29.25
CA ALA A 172 -15.08 7.21 30.37
C ALA A 172 -14.46 6.78 31.72
N TYR A 173 -13.70 5.68 31.73
CA TYR A 173 -12.97 5.24 32.92
C TYR A 173 -11.73 6.11 33.18
N ARG A 174 -10.87 6.25 32.16
CA ARG A 174 -9.63 7.02 32.24
C ARG A 174 -9.32 7.63 30.88
N PRO A 175 -9.49 8.96 30.70
CA PRO A 175 -9.29 9.64 29.42
C PRO A 175 -7.89 9.50 28.80
N GLY A 176 -6.89 9.08 29.57
CA GLY A 176 -5.53 8.84 29.10
C GLY A 176 -5.25 7.43 28.59
N VAL A 177 -6.24 6.52 28.55
CA VAL A 177 -6.08 5.21 27.92
C VAL A 177 -5.95 5.41 26.41
N ASN A 178 -4.88 4.89 25.83
CA ASN A 178 -4.65 4.89 24.39
C ASN A 178 -5.31 3.66 23.75
N VAL A 179 -6.34 3.88 22.95
CA VAL A 179 -7.02 2.86 22.16
C VAL A 179 -6.33 2.73 20.80
N VAL A 180 -5.77 1.56 20.54
CA VAL A 180 -5.03 1.26 19.31
C VAL A 180 -5.91 0.42 18.37
N GLY A 181 -6.12 0.91 17.15
CA GLY A 181 -6.86 0.25 16.08
C GLY A 181 -6.44 0.81 14.72
N PRO A 182 -6.74 0.18 13.58
CA PRO A 182 -7.58 -1.01 13.42
C PRO A 182 -6.84 -2.34 13.55
N ALA A 183 -5.52 -2.33 13.79
CA ALA A 183 -4.68 -3.52 13.96
C ALA A 183 -4.81 -4.52 12.80
N THR A 184 -4.85 -4.02 11.56
CA THR A 184 -5.04 -4.85 10.37
C THR A 184 -3.77 -5.62 9.98
N SER A 185 -3.97 -6.85 9.50
CA SER A 185 -2.95 -7.62 8.78
C SER A 185 -2.54 -6.90 7.49
N PRO A 186 -1.30 -7.05 6.98
CA PRO A 186 -0.87 -6.36 5.77
C PRO A 186 -1.57 -6.86 4.50
N ARG A 187 -2.31 -7.97 4.55
CA ARG A 187 -2.83 -8.66 3.35
C ARG A 187 -4.29 -9.08 3.49
N GLY A 188 -4.87 -9.47 2.36
CA GLY A 188 -6.20 -10.05 2.23
C GLY A 188 -6.61 -10.13 0.75
N ASN A 189 -7.63 -10.93 0.42
CA ASN A 189 -7.95 -11.23 -0.98
C ASN A 189 -9.22 -10.56 -1.53
N ASP A 190 -9.98 -9.85 -0.69
CA ASP A 190 -11.23 -9.16 -1.06
C ASP A 190 -12.28 -10.06 -1.71
N ASN A 191 -12.20 -11.38 -1.49
CA ASN A 191 -12.98 -12.36 -2.23
C ASN A 191 -13.90 -13.15 -1.29
N PRO A 192 -15.22 -12.88 -1.30
CA PRO A 192 -16.19 -13.62 -0.49
C PRO A 192 -16.28 -15.11 -0.86
N HIS A 193 -15.84 -15.48 -2.07
CA HIS A 193 -15.87 -16.84 -2.60
C HIS A 193 -14.48 -17.49 -2.64
N ALA A 194 -13.51 -16.99 -1.85
CA ALA A 194 -12.20 -17.63 -1.75
C ALA A 194 -12.32 -19.03 -1.14
N VAL A 195 -11.52 -19.97 -1.63
CA VAL A 195 -11.48 -21.35 -1.09
C VAL A 195 -10.92 -21.37 0.33
N SER A 196 -9.95 -20.50 0.60
CA SER A 196 -9.34 -20.30 1.91
C SER A 196 -9.04 -18.81 2.11
N ASN A 197 -8.89 -18.41 3.36
CA ASN A 197 -8.58 -17.04 3.75
C ASN A 197 -9.58 -16.01 3.17
N ILE A 198 -10.89 -16.29 3.24
CA ILE A 198 -11.92 -15.31 2.87
C ILE A 198 -11.68 -14.06 3.73
N SER A 199 -11.30 -12.94 3.12
CA SER A 199 -10.74 -11.80 3.86
C SER A 199 -10.93 -10.48 3.12
N HIS A 200 -10.67 -9.39 3.82
CA HIS A 200 -10.47 -8.08 3.24
C HIS A 200 -8.98 -7.75 3.22
N SER A 201 -8.50 -7.19 2.11
CA SER A 201 -7.24 -6.44 2.13
C SER A 201 -7.33 -5.29 3.13
N PRO A 202 -6.21 -4.86 3.74
CA PRO A 202 -6.24 -3.77 4.72
C PRO A 202 -6.81 -2.48 4.13
N VAL A 203 -6.48 -2.16 2.87
CA VAL A 203 -7.07 -1.02 2.15
C VAL A 203 -8.59 -1.09 2.15
N ARG A 204 -9.16 -2.20 1.66
CA ARG A 204 -10.61 -2.36 1.58
C ARG A 204 -11.26 -2.39 2.97
N PHE A 205 -10.61 -3.01 3.95
CA PHE A 205 -11.14 -3.09 5.31
C PHE A 205 -11.29 -1.69 5.93
N ILE A 206 -10.24 -0.87 5.86
CA ILE A 206 -10.21 0.50 6.40
C ILE A 206 -11.22 1.39 5.65
N GLU A 207 -11.28 1.34 4.32
CA GLU A 207 -12.29 2.06 3.53
C GLU A 207 -13.72 1.73 3.99
N ARG A 208 -14.01 0.45 4.21
CA ARG A 208 -15.36 -0.01 4.63
C ARG A 208 -15.66 0.34 6.08
N MET A 209 -14.65 0.34 6.95
CA MET A 209 -14.77 0.84 8.32
C MET A 209 -15.08 2.34 8.34
N GLY A 210 -14.42 3.15 7.50
CA GLY A 210 -14.73 4.58 7.36
C GLY A 210 -16.16 4.85 6.84
N LEU A 211 -16.66 4.01 5.92
CA LEU A 211 -18.06 4.08 5.50
C LEU A 211 -19.04 3.74 6.63
N ALA A 212 -18.73 2.74 7.45
CA ALA A 212 -19.55 2.38 8.62
C ALA A 212 -19.56 3.52 9.65
N TYR A 213 -18.40 4.13 9.92
CA TYR A 213 -18.27 5.28 10.82
C TYR A 213 -19.11 6.48 10.39
N ARG A 214 -19.11 6.80 9.09
CA ARG A 214 -19.99 7.88 8.58
C ARG A 214 -21.46 7.52 8.70
N ALA A 215 -21.82 6.26 8.46
CA ALA A 215 -23.19 5.79 8.57
C ALA A 215 -23.71 5.74 10.01
N SER A 216 -22.82 5.56 11.00
CA SER A 216 -23.20 5.55 12.42
C SER A 216 -23.55 6.95 12.94
N GLY A 217 -23.12 8.01 12.26
CA GLY A 217 -23.33 9.40 12.69
C GLY A 217 -22.50 9.78 13.92
N ARG A 218 -21.50 8.96 14.28
CA ARG A 218 -20.63 9.18 15.43
C ARG A 218 -19.79 10.45 15.26
N THR A 219 -19.69 11.22 16.35
CA THR A 219 -18.92 12.47 16.43
C THR A 219 -17.68 12.37 17.32
N GLU A 220 -17.36 11.17 17.81
CA GLU A 220 -16.19 10.88 18.64
C GLU A 220 -15.23 9.93 17.92
N PRO A 221 -13.93 9.93 18.20
CA PRO A 221 -12.99 8.98 17.62
C PRO A 221 -13.35 7.51 17.86
N LEU A 222 -12.79 6.63 17.04
CA LEU A 222 -12.76 5.18 17.19
C LEU A 222 -11.47 4.69 17.88
N PHE A 223 -10.36 5.39 17.65
CA PHE A 223 -9.03 5.05 18.16
C PHE A 223 -8.13 6.29 18.21
N ASP A 224 -7.13 6.25 19.08
CA ASP A 224 -6.17 7.34 19.30
C ASP A 224 -4.84 7.08 18.58
N THR A 225 -4.54 5.81 18.31
CA THR A 225 -3.33 5.35 17.62
C THR A 225 -3.70 4.40 16.48
N VAL A 226 -3.10 4.60 15.31
CA VAL A 226 -3.23 3.70 14.17
C VAL A 226 -2.35 2.47 14.38
N GLY A 227 -2.95 1.31 14.64
CA GLY A 227 -2.26 0.02 14.66
C GLY A 227 -2.24 -0.65 13.28
N GLN A 228 -1.07 -1.09 12.81
CA GLN A 228 -0.91 -1.85 11.56
C GLN A 228 0.13 -2.97 11.74
N HIS A 229 -0.13 -4.15 11.19
CA HIS A 229 0.89 -5.20 11.05
C HIS A 229 1.55 -5.03 9.69
N VAL A 230 2.88 -5.05 9.64
CA VAL A 230 3.65 -4.62 8.45
C VAL A 230 4.50 -5.72 7.83
N TYR A 231 4.14 -6.99 8.09
CA TYR A 231 4.77 -8.13 7.43
C TYR A 231 4.84 -7.94 5.90
N GLN A 232 5.97 -8.36 5.35
CA GLN A 232 6.28 -8.37 3.92
C GLN A 232 5.29 -9.21 3.12
N SER A 233 5.28 -9.17 1.78
CA SER A 233 4.50 -10.11 0.93
C SER A 233 5.18 -11.48 0.75
N THR A 234 6.50 -11.53 0.85
CA THR A 234 7.30 -12.77 0.85
C THR A 234 8.35 -12.70 1.95
N PHE A 235 8.90 -13.84 2.35
CA PHE A 235 9.88 -13.96 3.43
C PHE A 235 11.25 -13.30 3.14
N PHE A 236 11.53 -12.96 1.87
CA PHE A 236 12.79 -12.33 1.44
C PHE A 236 12.61 -10.91 0.91
N GLU A 237 11.37 -10.42 0.84
CA GLU A 237 11.08 -9.07 0.36
C GLU A 237 11.72 -8.06 1.31
N ARG A 238 12.24 -6.94 0.81
CA ARG A 238 12.90 -5.94 1.65
C ARG A 238 11.86 -5.03 2.31
N PRO A 239 12.11 -4.51 3.53
CA PRO A 239 11.11 -3.71 4.25
C PRO A 239 10.77 -2.42 3.50
N PHE A 240 11.74 -1.88 2.76
CA PHE A 240 11.60 -0.66 1.95
C PHE A 240 11.06 -0.91 0.53
N LEU A 241 10.54 -2.10 0.20
CA LEU A 241 9.82 -2.31 -1.06
C LEU A 241 8.44 -1.62 -1.02
N ILE A 242 8.17 -0.77 -2.02
CA ILE A 242 6.88 -0.10 -2.17
C ILE A 242 6.02 -0.88 -3.17
N HIS A 243 4.85 -1.33 -2.74
CA HIS A 243 3.88 -1.99 -3.60
C HIS A 243 3.00 -0.95 -4.31
N THR A 244 3.42 -0.53 -5.50
CA THR A 244 2.67 0.45 -6.30
C THR A 244 1.34 -0.07 -6.85
N VAL A 245 1.13 -1.39 -6.83
CA VAL A 245 -0.10 -2.05 -7.25
C VAL A 245 -0.63 -2.98 -6.16
N GLY A 246 -1.93 -3.26 -6.21
CA GLY A 246 -2.59 -4.13 -5.23
C GLY A 246 -3.07 -3.37 -4.00
N ARG A 247 -3.44 -4.14 -2.97
CA ARG A 247 -4.04 -3.63 -1.73
C ARG A 247 -3.34 -4.11 -0.46
N THR A 248 -2.13 -4.65 -0.61
CA THR A 248 -1.23 -4.93 0.51
C THR A 248 -0.75 -3.61 1.11
N ILE A 249 -0.61 -3.56 2.44
CA ILE A 249 0.09 -2.49 3.16
C ILE A 249 1.18 -3.16 4.01
N SER A 250 2.39 -3.31 3.46
CA SER A 250 3.58 -3.71 4.23
C SER A 250 4.34 -2.46 4.70
N GLU A 251 5.50 -2.63 5.34
CA GLU A 251 6.26 -1.53 5.95
C GLU A 251 6.61 -0.40 4.97
N GLY A 252 7.02 -0.75 3.74
CA GLY A 252 7.33 0.22 2.69
C GLY A 252 6.11 0.98 2.15
N ASP A 253 4.89 0.58 2.51
CA ASP A 253 3.64 1.11 1.96
C ASP A 253 3.00 2.23 2.79
N LEU A 254 3.77 2.96 3.62
CA LEU A 254 3.23 4.05 4.44
C LEU A 254 2.36 5.04 3.64
N ASN A 255 2.79 5.45 2.46
CA ASN A 255 2.02 6.35 1.60
C ASN A 255 0.63 5.79 1.26
N LYS A 256 0.53 4.47 1.06
CA LYS A 256 -0.75 3.79 0.81
C LYS A 256 -1.61 3.74 2.08
N LEU A 257 -1.01 3.49 3.25
CA LEU A 257 -1.71 3.55 4.53
C LEU A 257 -2.29 4.93 4.79
N LEU A 258 -1.48 5.98 4.66
CA LEU A 258 -1.90 7.37 4.83
C LEU A 258 -3.02 7.73 3.85
N ALA A 259 -2.90 7.40 2.57
CA ALA A 259 -3.95 7.64 1.58
C ALA A 259 -5.26 6.91 1.93
N THR A 260 -5.17 5.66 2.38
CA THR A 260 -6.32 4.85 2.78
C THR A 260 -7.04 5.46 3.99
N LEU A 261 -6.29 5.89 5.00
CA LEU A 261 -6.83 6.54 6.20
C LEU A 261 -7.50 7.87 5.87
N GLN A 262 -6.87 8.69 5.02
CA GLN A 262 -7.44 9.95 4.56
C GLN A 262 -8.73 9.72 3.76
N GLU A 263 -8.76 8.75 2.84
CA GLU A 263 -9.97 8.43 2.08
C GLU A 263 -11.11 7.93 2.99
N ALA A 264 -10.79 7.09 3.98
CA ALA A 264 -11.77 6.55 4.91
C ALA A 264 -12.36 7.64 5.85
N PHE A 265 -11.50 8.47 6.45
CA PHE A 265 -11.87 9.27 7.62
C PHE A 265 -11.76 10.79 7.44
N ALA A 266 -11.20 11.32 6.35
CA ALA A 266 -11.11 12.77 6.18
C ALA A 266 -12.51 13.43 6.24
N GLY A 267 -12.62 14.51 7.02
CA GLY A 267 -13.88 15.21 7.26
C GLY A 267 -14.83 14.49 8.22
N THR A 268 -14.37 13.50 8.97
CA THR A 268 -15.09 12.93 10.11
C THR A 268 -14.42 13.34 11.43
N ALA A 269 -14.99 12.94 12.57
CA ALA A 269 -14.39 13.20 13.88
C ALA A 269 -13.24 12.25 14.25
N GLN A 270 -12.95 11.21 13.45
CA GLN A 270 -11.76 10.39 13.63
C GLN A 270 -10.55 11.13 13.05
N PRO A 271 -9.60 11.62 13.88
CA PRO A 271 -8.36 12.17 13.36
C PRO A 271 -7.56 11.08 12.64
N VAL A 272 -6.79 11.47 11.62
CA VAL A 272 -5.88 10.57 10.89
C VAL A 272 -4.58 11.28 10.56
N PRO A 273 -3.44 10.57 10.55
CA PRO A 273 -2.15 11.16 10.22
C PRO A 273 -2.13 11.69 8.77
N GLY A 274 -1.49 12.85 8.57
CA GLY A 274 -1.37 13.53 7.27
C GLY A 274 -1.71 15.03 7.30
N PRO A 275 -1.73 15.70 6.13
CA PRO A 275 -1.83 17.17 6.02
C PRO A 275 -3.09 17.81 6.63
N GLY A 276 -4.17 17.05 6.80
CA GLY A 276 -5.41 17.52 7.43
C GLY A 276 -5.38 17.55 8.96
N CYS A 277 -4.36 16.97 9.57
CA CYS A 277 -4.19 16.96 11.02
C CYS A 277 -3.39 18.20 11.46
N THR A 278 -4.07 19.14 12.13
CA THR A 278 -3.50 20.45 12.49
C THR A 278 -3.28 20.67 13.99
N VAL A 279 -3.64 19.70 14.85
CA VAL A 279 -3.58 19.86 16.32
C VAL A 279 -2.84 18.69 17.01
N VAL A 280 -3.36 17.46 16.94
CA VAL A 280 -2.70 16.25 17.46
C VAL A 280 -2.93 15.13 16.47
N CYS A 281 -1.85 14.55 15.94
CA CYS A 281 -1.95 13.48 14.94
C CYS A 281 -1.82 12.13 15.62
N PRO A 282 -2.77 11.21 15.37
CA PRO A 282 -2.63 9.83 15.81
C PRO A 282 -1.30 9.27 15.34
N PRO A 283 -0.46 8.75 16.25
CA PRO A 283 0.74 8.06 15.83
C PRO A 283 0.36 6.76 15.12
N ILE A 284 1.28 6.26 14.30
CA ILE A 284 1.20 4.94 13.70
C ILE A 284 2.12 4.01 14.47
N TRP A 285 1.58 2.87 14.89
CA TRP A 285 2.31 1.81 15.55
C TRP A 285 2.32 0.58 14.64
N TYR A 286 3.51 0.13 14.30
CA TYR A 286 3.71 -1.16 13.66
C TYR A 286 3.71 -2.23 14.74
N LEU A 287 2.53 -2.82 14.97
CA LEU A 287 2.30 -3.71 16.11
C LEU A 287 2.97 -5.06 15.94
N GLU A 288 3.23 -5.48 14.70
CA GLU A 288 3.96 -6.70 14.39
C GLU A 288 4.74 -6.55 13.08
N SER A 289 6.02 -6.94 13.13
CA SER A 289 6.93 -7.15 12.01
C SER A 289 7.87 -8.31 12.36
N GLY A 290 8.27 -9.14 11.42
CA GLY A 290 9.13 -10.28 11.73
C GLY A 290 9.54 -11.06 10.49
N PHE A 291 10.68 -11.74 10.59
CA PHE A 291 11.26 -12.53 9.51
C PHE A 291 11.68 -13.88 10.05
N GLN A 292 11.09 -14.94 9.52
CA GLN A 292 11.21 -16.28 10.06
C GLN A 292 12.45 -17.01 9.51
N THR A 293 13.17 -17.67 10.42
CA THR A 293 14.52 -18.17 10.14
C THR A 293 14.64 -19.67 10.11
N SER A 294 15.59 -20.17 9.33
CA SER A 294 15.92 -21.59 9.26
C SER A 294 16.55 -22.05 10.56
N ILE A 295 16.14 -23.22 11.06
CA ILE A 295 16.69 -23.80 12.27
C ILE A 295 17.97 -24.59 11.95
N PRO A 296 19.13 -24.26 12.57
CA PRO A 296 20.35 -25.01 12.34
C PRO A 296 20.30 -26.39 13.02
N PRO A 297 21.05 -27.40 12.51
CA PRO A 297 20.93 -28.79 12.99
C PRO A 297 21.18 -28.98 14.49
N ASP A 298 22.07 -28.19 15.10
CA ASP A 298 22.38 -28.24 16.53
C ASP A 298 21.25 -27.69 17.41
N LYS A 299 20.32 -26.91 16.83
CA LYS A 299 19.14 -26.38 17.51
C LYS A 299 17.87 -27.20 17.27
N ALA A 300 17.87 -28.12 16.31
CA ALA A 300 16.68 -28.86 15.89
C ALA A 300 15.97 -29.61 17.04
N GLY A 301 16.72 -30.06 18.07
CA GLY A 301 16.16 -30.76 19.23
C GLY A 301 15.23 -29.91 20.12
N PHE A 302 15.21 -28.60 19.95
CA PHE A 302 14.32 -27.69 20.69
C PHE A 302 13.03 -27.35 19.94
N TYR A 303 12.84 -27.93 18.75
CA TYR A 303 11.69 -27.67 17.89
C TYR A 303 10.90 -28.95 17.62
N THR A 304 9.62 -28.77 17.31
CA THR A 304 8.67 -29.83 17.01
C THR A 304 7.84 -29.45 15.79
N GLY A 305 7.22 -30.43 15.12
CA GLY A 305 6.37 -30.17 13.95
C GLY A 305 7.16 -30.05 12.65
N THR A 306 6.60 -29.34 11.68
CA THR A 306 7.19 -29.16 10.35
C THR A 306 6.98 -27.73 9.88
N GLU A 307 8.05 -27.15 9.35
CA GLU A 307 8.08 -25.81 8.80
C GLU A 307 7.01 -25.64 7.70
N ASN A 308 6.26 -24.55 7.77
CA ASN A 308 5.10 -24.26 6.93
C ASN A 308 5.37 -23.14 5.91
N ILE A 309 6.54 -22.51 5.95
CA ILE A 309 7.00 -21.52 4.97
C ILE A 309 8.39 -21.86 4.44
N VAL A 310 8.95 -21.00 3.59
CA VAL A 310 10.37 -21.04 3.25
C VAL A 310 11.08 -20.01 4.13
N PRO A 311 11.98 -20.42 5.05
CA PRO A 311 12.65 -19.49 5.95
C PRO A 311 13.96 -18.95 5.35
N ILE A 312 14.53 -17.93 6.00
CA ILE A 312 15.85 -17.34 5.66
C ILE A 312 16.90 -17.65 6.73
N PRO A 313 18.21 -17.53 6.47
CA PRO A 313 19.21 -17.56 7.53
C PRO A 313 18.97 -16.46 8.57
N ASP A 314 19.29 -16.72 9.84
CA ASP A 314 19.28 -15.69 10.88
C ASP A 314 20.42 -14.67 10.64
N PHE A 315 21.59 -15.17 10.26
CA PHE A 315 22.74 -14.37 9.85
C PHE A 315 23.60 -15.09 8.80
N ALA A 316 23.80 -14.44 7.66
CA ALA A 316 24.58 -14.93 6.52
C ALA A 316 25.77 -14.02 6.19
N GLY A 317 26.20 -13.18 7.16
CA GLY A 317 27.24 -12.18 6.97
C GLY A 317 26.73 -10.78 6.61
N GLY A 318 25.41 -10.60 6.50
CA GLY A 318 24.77 -9.33 6.17
C GLY A 318 25.09 -8.84 4.75
N GLU A 319 24.98 -7.52 4.57
CA GLU A 319 25.33 -6.82 3.34
C GLU A 319 26.00 -5.48 3.66
N ALA A 320 26.72 -4.92 2.67
CA ALA A 320 27.38 -3.63 2.79
C ALA A 320 26.40 -2.55 3.27
N ASP A 321 26.79 -1.80 4.30
CA ASP A 321 25.95 -0.76 4.90
C ASP A 321 26.21 0.61 4.24
N TYR A 322 25.33 1.58 4.50
CA TYR A 322 25.54 2.98 4.14
C TYR A 322 26.93 3.47 4.61
N PRO A 323 27.69 4.22 3.78
CA PRO A 323 27.29 4.94 2.56
C PRO A 323 27.46 4.15 1.25
N ASN A 324 27.60 2.83 1.28
CA ASN A 324 27.66 2.03 0.05
C ASN A 324 26.31 2.07 -0.72
N PRO A 325 26.31 1.83 -2.05
CA PRO A 325 25.08 1.80 -2.83
C PRO A 325 24.07 0.81 -2.26
N SER A 326 22.82 1.25 -2.14
CA SER A 326 21.75 0.40 -1.61
C SER A 326 21.44 -0.73 -2.60
N PRO A 327 21.12 -1.94 -2.10
CA PRO A 327 20.60 -2.99 -2.95
C PRO A 327 19.23 -2.59 -3.50
N LEU A 328 18.85 -3.22 -4.62
CA LEU A 328 17.52 -3.00 -5.20
C LEU A 328 16.44 -3.44 -4.22
N ALA A 329 15.36 -2.66 -4.09
CA ALA A 329 14.21 -3.03 -3.28
C ALA A 329 13.58 -4.38 -3.65
N THR A 330 13.79 -4.84 -4.89
CA THR A 330 13.32 -6.13 -5.41
C THR A 330 14.34 -7.26 -5.28
N SER A 331 15.57 -7.01 -4.81
CA SER A 331 16.52 -8.08 -4.54
C SER A 331 16.17 -8.78 -3.22
N GLN A 332 16.57 -10.04 -3.09
CA GLN A 332 16.38 -10.79 -1.85
C GLN A 332 17.28 -10.23 -0.75
N ALA A 333 16.76 -10.11 0.47
CA ALA A 333 17.61 -9.90 1.64
C ALA A 333 18.34 -11.23 1.97
N PRO A 334 19.62 -11.16 2.38
CA PRO A 334 20.42 -12.37 2.63
C PRO A 334 20.05 -13.08 3.93
N ASP A 335 19.58 -12.35 4.95
CA ASP A 335 19.33 -12.86 6.30
C ASP A 335 18.37 -11.98 7.11
N GLN A 336 17.94 -12.51 8.25
CA GLN A 336 17.07 -11.82 9.22
C GLN A 336 17.75 -10.55 9.78
N ALA A 337 19.05 -10.61 10.08
CA ALA A 337 19.80 -9.46 10.59
C ALA A 337 19.69 -8.23 9.67
N THR A 338 19.80 -8.42 8.36
CA THR A 338 19.66 -7.37 7.35
C THR A 338 18.25 -6.82 7.32
N GLN A 339 17.24 -7.71 7.37
CA GLN A 339 15.84 -7.31 7.37
C GLN A 339 15.49 -6.46 8.59
N LEU A 340 15.89 -6.90 9.79
CA LEU A 340 15.69 -6.18 11.05
C LEU A 340 16.34 -4.79 11.04
N ARG A 341 17.56 -4.69 10.51
CA ARG A 341 18.28 -3.41 10.37
C ARG A 341 17.49 -2.40 9.56
N TYR A 342 17.00 -2.77 8.37
CA TYR A 342 16.21 -1.84 7.56
C TYR A 342 14.84 -1.56 8.17
N ALA A 343 14.20 -2.56 8.80
CA ALA A 343 12.88 -2.39 9.40
C ALA A 343 12.90 -1.33 10.51
N VAL A 344 13.89 -1.39 11.42
CA VAL A 344 14.02 -0.39 12.49
C VAL A 344 14.34 1.00 11.93
N ARG A 345 15.28 1.09 10.99
CA ARG A 345 15.66 2.37 10.36
C ARG A 345 14.52 3.01 9.58
N LEU A 346 13.78 2.22 8.81
CA LEU A 346 12.66 2.71 8.02
C LEU A 346 11.53 3.18 8.93
N ALA A 347 11.12 2.38 9.91
CA ALA A 347 10.11 2.79 10.89
C ALA A 347 10.53 4.07 11.65
N TYR A 348 11.81 4.22 12.01
CA TYR A 348 12.34 5.42 12.66
C TYR A 348 12.20 6.67 11.78
N CYS A 349 12.45 6.56 10.48
CA CYS A 349 12.43 7.68 9.55
C CYS A 349 11.07 7.98 8.91
N GLN A 350 10.09 7.08 9.08
CA GLN A 350 8.78 7.23 8.48
C GLN A 350 7.92 8.26 9.24
N PRO A 351 7.31 9.24 8.55
CA PRO A 351 6.49 10.25 9.21
C PRO A 351 5.29 9.61 9.92
N PHE A 352 4.97 10.16 11.10
CA PHE A 352 3.90 9.68 12.01
C PHE A 352 4.13 8.30 12.65
N VAL A 353 5.12 7.53 12.23
CA VAL A 353 5.44 6.24 12.86
C VAL A 353 6.15 6.49 14.18
N ALA A 354 5.58 5.97 15.27
CA ALA A 354 6.11 6.14 16.62
C ALA A 354 6.80 4.87 17.15
N THR A 355 6.52 3.71 16.55
CA THR A 355 7.11 2.45 17.02
C THR A 355 6.98 1.33 16.01
N ILE A 356 7.90 0.38 16.13
CA ILE A 356 7.83 -0.95 15.53
C ILE A 356 8.06 -2.00 16.61
N PHE A 357 7.21 -3.02 16.61
CA PHE A 357 7.30 -4.19 17.46
C PHE A 357 7.79 -5.38 16.65
N ASN A 358 8.93 -5.95 17.01
CA ASN A 358 9.37 -7.21 16.42
C ASN A 358 8.57 -8.37 17.02
N PHE A 359 8.02 -9.21 16.15
CA PHE A 359 7.34 -10.44 16.48
C PHE A 359 8.25 -11.56 15.98
N LEU A 360 8.98 -12.29 16.82
CA LEU A 360 8.94 -12.38 18.29
C LEU A 360 10.27 -11.93 18.92
N LEU A 361 10.42 -12.07 20.23
CA LEU A 361 11.73 -12.05 20.86
C LEU A 361 12.34 -13.45 20.88
N ARG A 362 11.57 -14.45 21.28
CA ARG A 362 11.98 -15.86 21.28
C ARG A 362 11.16 -16.65 20.26
N ASP A 363 11.81 -17.56 19.56
CA ASP A 363 11.11 -18.48 18.66
C ASP A 363 10.10 -19.35 19.40
N GLU A 364 9.00 -19.63 18.74
CA GLU A 364 8.11 -20.71 19.15
C GLU A 364 8.74 -22.07 18.82
N ALA A 365 8.58 -23.02 19.73
CA ALA A 365 9.09 -24.38 19.56
C ALA A 365 8.28 -25.22 18.56
N ASP A 366 7.05 -24.83 18.22
CA ASP A 366 6.26 -25.47 17.17
C ASP A 366 6.58 -24.81 15.82
N LEU A 367 7.11 -25.59 14.87
CA LEU A 367 7.44 -25.13 13.51
C LEU A 367 6.21 -24.76 12.67
N ARG A 368 5.00 -25.01 13.16
CA ARG A 368 3.76 -24.47 12.58
C ARG A 368 3.47 -23.04 13.04
N GLY A 369 4.14 -22.60 14.11
CA GLY A 369 4.12 -21.26 14.67
C GLY A 369 5.15 -20.36 13.99
N TRP A 370 5.85 -19.54 14.79
CA TRP A 370 6.77 -18.52 14.26
C TRP A 370 8.19 -18.65 14.81
N GLN A 371 9.15 -18.80 13.88
CA GLN A 371 10.59 -18.79 14.17
C GLN A 371 11.24 -17.45 13.79
N SER A 372 10.56 -16.34 14.11
CA SER A 372 10.97 -14.97 13.78
C SER A 372 11.61 -14.22 14.96
N GLY A 373 11.86 -14.90 16.08
CA GLY A 373 12.58 -14.37 17.22
C GLY A 373 14.02 -14.03 16.89
N VAL A 374 14.68 -13.32 17.81
CA VAL A 374 16.15 -13.13 17.84
C VAL A 374 16.83 -14.02 18.88
N LEU A 375 16.03 -14.82 19.59
CA LEU A 375 16.46 -15.96 20.39
C LEU A 375 15.89 -17.24 19.78
N TRP A 376 16.67 -18.31 19.79
CA TRP A 376 16.19 -19.65 19.49
C TRP A 376 15.19 -20.13 20.55
N ALA A 377 14.47 -21.22 20.27
CA ALA A 377 13.53 -21.83 21.21
C ALA A 377 14.17 -22.27 22.54
N ASP A 378 15.49 -22.50 22.62
CA ASP A 378 16.22 -22.77 23.87
C ASP A 378 16.58 -21.51 24.67
N GLY A 379 16.31 -20.31 24.13
CA GLY A 379 16.61 -19.01 24.72
C GLY A 379 18.02 -18.49 24.40
N THR A 380 18.84 -19.24 23.67
CA THR A 380 20.15 -18.74 23.21
C THR A 380 20.01 -17.76 22.05
N GLN A 381 20.95 -16.84 21.92
CA GLN A 381 20.91 -15.77 20.92
C GLN A 381 21.11 -16.30 19.50
N LYS A 382 20.37 -15.72 18.55
CA LYS A 382 20.65 -15.84 17.11
C LYS A 382 21.77 -14.87 16.71
N GLY A 383 22.38 -15.10 15.55
CA GLY A 383 23.33 -14.17 14.94
C GLY A 383 22.71 -12.80 14.63
N SER A 384 21.38 -12.72 14.48
CA SER A 384 20.63 -11.48 14.30
C SER A 384 20.47 -10.63 15.56
N PHE A 385 20.79 -11.17 16.75
CA PHE A 385 20.62 -10.45 18.02
C PHE A 385 21.48 -9.19 18.09
N ALA A 386 22.78 -9.30 17.87
CA ALA A 386 23.70 -8.16 17.96
C ALA A 386 23.45 -7.07 16.89
N PRO A 387 23.20 -7.41 15.60
CA PRO A 387 22.76 -6.44 14.61
C PRO A 387 21.48 -5.69 15.00
N LEU A 388 20.49 -6.38 15.59
CA LEU A 388 19.28 -5.74 16.08
C LEU A 388 19.59 -4.78 17.25
N THR A 389 20.37 -5.22 18.25
CA THR A 389 20.80 -4.36 19.36
C THR A 389 21.48 -3.09 18.87
N SER A 390 22.36 -3.21 17.86
CA SER A 390 23.08 -2.07 17.30
C SER A 390 22.13 -1.04 16.68
N VAL A 391 21.20 -1.46 15.82
CA VAL A 391 20.28 -0.53 15.15
C VAL A 391 19.25 0.07 16.11
N VAL A 392 18.79 -0.69 17.11
CA VAL A 392 17.88 -0.18 18.15
C VAL A 392 18.60 0.82 19.05
N GLY A 393 19.86 0.57 19.40
CA GLY A 393 20.71 1.54 20.09
C GLY A 393 20.83 2.85 19.30
N ALA A 394 21.12 2.77 18.00
CA ALA A 394 21.16 3.96 17.14
C ALA A 394 19.81 4.70 17.06
N ALA A 395 18.67 3.99 17.08
CA ALA A 395 17.35 4.62 17.13
C ALA A 395 17.12 5.34 18.47
N ASN A 396 17.46 4.71 19.60
CA ASN A 396 17.34 5.27 20.94
C ASN A 396 18.23 6.51 21.13
N ASP A 397 19.45 6.47 20.59
CA ASP A 397 20.41 7.57 20.61
C ASP A 397 20.12 8.66 19.55
N ARG A 398 19.08 8.46 18.73
CA ARG A 398 18.69 9.33 17.61
C ARG A 398 19.82 9.57 16.61
N ALA A 399 20.60 8.52 16.35
CA ALA A 399 21.77 8.52 15.49
C ALA A 399 21.49 8.00 14.06
N ILE A 400 20.27 7.55 13.76
CA ILE A 400 19.89 7.09 12.41
C ILE A 400 19.66 8.29 11.48
N SER A 401 20.28 8.27 10.30
CA SER A 401 20.05 9.28 9.26
C SER A 401 18.79 9.00 8.47
N CYS A 402 17.92 10.02 8.39
CA CYS A 402 16.75 10.05 7.51
C CYS A 402 16.98 10.91 6.27
N ALA A 403 18.24 11.09 5.88
CA ALA A 403 18.56 11.79 4.64
C ALA A 403 18.01 11.03 3.43
N ALA A 404 17.47 11.78 2.47
CA ALA A 404 17.02 11.22 1.20
C ALA A 404 18.19 10.54 0.44
N PRO A 405 17.91 9.65 -0.52
CA PRO A 405 18.95 8.93 -1.25
C PRO A 405 19.97 9.84 -1.92
N THR A 406 21.24 9.40 -1.96
CA THR A 406 22.27 10.08 -2.74
C THR A 406 22.01 9.99 -4.24
N ALA A 407 22.58 10.93 -5.00
CA ALA A 407 22.45 10.96 -6.46
C ALA A 407 22.94 9.65 -7.09
N PRO A 408 22.16 9.03 -8.01
CA PRO A 408 22.64 7.91 -8.80
C PRO A 408 23.85 8.30 -9.65
N THR A 409 24.75 7.35 -9.90
CA THR A 409 26.01 7.60 -10.62
C THR A 409 26.00 6.99 -12.02
N GLY A 410 26.90 7.43 -12.90
CA GLY A 410 27.12 6.78 -14.20
C GLY A 410 25.89 6.70 -15.12
N LEU A 411 25.01 7.71 -15.10
CA LEU A 411 23.86 7.76 -16.01
C LEU A 411 24.34 7.76 -17.46
N ALA A 412 23.88 6.77 -18.22
CA ALA A 412 24.14 6.60 -19.64
C ALA A 412 22.83 6.44 -20.42
N ALA A 413 22.87 6.78 -21.70
CA ALA A 413 21.71 6.71 -22.59
C ALA A 413 22.09 6.13 -23.95
N ALA A 414 21.25 5.26 -24.49
CA ALA A 414 21.40 4.66 -25.81
C ALA A 414 20.10 4.81 -26.61
N VAL A 415 20.22 5.21 -27.88
CA VAL A 415 19.07 5.30 -28.80
C VAL A 415 18.92 3.98 -29.55
N ASN A 416 17.75 3.35 -29.44
CA ASN A 416 17.49 2.03 -30.00
C ASN A 416 16.17 1.97 -30.77
N GLY A 417 16.12 1.15 -31.83
CA GLY A 417 14.90 0.78 -32.56
C GLY A 417 14.36 1.82 -33.56
N ASP A 418 13.32 1.41 -34.30
CA ASP A 418 12.50 2.25 -35.19
C ASP A 418 11.01 1.94 -34.92
N PRO A 419 10.21 2.88 -34.36
CA PRO A 419 10.57 4.25 -33.99
C PRO A 419 11.62 4.30 -32.85
N PRO A 420 12.43 5.37 -32.78
CA PRO A 420 13.53 5.49 -31.83
C PRO A 420 13.04 5.56 -30.37
N ARG A 421 13.78 4.89 -29.49
CA ARG A 421 13.55 4.83 -28.04
C ARG A 421 14.85 5.14 -27.32
N VAL A 422 14.78 5.74 -26.13
CA VAL A 422 15.97 6.00 -25.29
C VAL A 422 16.02 5.00 -24.16
N THR A 423 17.00 4.11 -24.17
CA THR A 423 17.31 3.22 -23.05
C THR A 423 18.33 3.88 -22.14
N LEU A 424 17.97 4.05 -20.88
CA LEU A 424 18.78 4.66 -19.83
C LEU A 424 19.28 3.57 -18.88
N SER A 425 20.50 3.74 -18.37
CA SER A 425 21.06 2.90 -17.31
C SER A 425 21.95 3.72 -16.37
N TRP A 426 22.01 3.35 -15.09
CA TRP A 426 22.78 4.07 -14.07
C TRP A 426 23.28 3.12 -12.96
N GLY A 427 24.21 3.58 -12.14
CA GLY A 427 24.61 2.95 -10.89
C GLY A 427 23.68 3.37 -9.74
N ALA A 428 23.45 2.47 -8.79
CA ALA A 428 22.56 2.70 -7.65
C ALA A 428 23.00 3.89 -6.77
N GLY A 429 22.02 4.60 -6.20
CA GLY A 429 22.25 5.55 -5.12
C GLY A 429 22.41 4.82 -3.77
N ALA A 430 22.72 5.57 -2.71
CA ALA A 430 22.85 5.06 -1.34
C ALA A 430 21.85 5.75 -0.40
N SER A 431 21.32 5.00 0.54
CA SER A 431 20.46 5.49 1.63
C SER A 431 20.60 4.57 2.84
N GLU A 432 20.66 5.15 4.04
CA GLU A 432 20.71 4.37 5.29
C GLU A 432 19.43 3.55 5.50
N ILE A 433 18.28 4.05 5.01
CA ILE A 433 16.97 3.38 5.09
C ILE A 433 16.61 2.58 3.82
N GLY A 434 17.50 2.55 2.83
CA GLY A 434 17.30 1.86 1.54
C GLY A 434 16.72 2.76 0.45
N VAL A 435 16.99 2.39 -0.81
CA VAL A 435 16.43 3.05 -2.00
C VAL A 435 15.30 2.20 -2.55
N SER A 436 14.08 2.73 -2.50
CA SER A 436 12.86 2.03 -2.91
C SER A 436 12.65 2.01 -4.43
N GLY A 437 13.20 3.00 -5.13
CA GLY A 437 13.18 3.05 -6.58
C GLY A 437 13.77 4.33 -7.14
N TYR A 438 13.57 4.53 -8.44
CA TYR A 438 14.13 5.63 -9.20
C TYR A 438 13.05 6.36 -10.01
N GLU A 439 13.14 7.69 -10.04
CA GLU A 439 12.36 8.54 -10.94
C GLU A 439 13.22 9.00 -12.09
N LEU A 440 12.67 8.95 -13.29
CA LEU A 440 13.33 9.38 -14.51
C LEU A 440 12.76 10.70 -14.97
N LEU A 441 13.64 11.66 -15.19
CA LEU A 441 13.30 13.00 -15.62
C LEU A 441 13.78 13.22 -17.04
N ARG A 442 12.91 13.79 -17.87
CA ARG A 442 13.22 14.29 -19.22
C ARG A 442 12.88 15.78 -19.25
N ASP A 443 13.88 16.61 -19.50
CA ASP A 443 13.79 18.08 -19.48
C ASP A 443 13.17 18.61 -18.17
N GLY A 444 13.53 17.98 -17.05
CA GLY A 444 13.05 18.34 -15.71
C GLY A 444 11.68 17.76 -15.33
N LEU A 445 10.99 17.05 -16.23
CA LEU A 445 9.69 16.42 -15.95
C LEU A 445 9.83 14.92 -15.71
N VAL A 446 9.18 14.40 -14.67
CA VAL A 446 9.16 12.94 -14.42
C VAL A 446 8.38 12.25 -15.54
N VAL A 447 9.05 11.39 -16.30
CA VAL A 447 8.47 10.59 -17.39
C VAL A 447 8.21 9.14 -16.99
N GLY A 448 8.81 8.67 -15.90
CA GLY A 448 8.64 7.30 -15.44
C GLY A 448 9.25 7.02 -14.08
N ARG A 449 8.88 5.87 -13.54
CA ARG A 449 9.46 5.30 -12.32
C ARG A 449 9.80 3.83 -12.55
N THR A 450 10.85 3.35 -11.90
CA THR A 450 11.27 1.95 -11.94
C THR A 450 11.93 1.56 -10.62
N THR A 451 11.94 0.28 -10.29
CA THR A 451 12.74 -0.27 -9.18
C THR A 451 14.10 -0.82 -9.66
N GLY A 452 14.30 -0.93 -10.97
CA GLY A 452 15.56 -1.37 -11.57
C GLY A 452 16.54 -0.22 -11.83
N LEU A 453 17.73 -0.56 -12.32
CA LEU A 453 18.77 0.40 -12.73
C LEU A 453 18.75 0.72 -14.24
N SER A 454 17.61 0.46 -14.89
CA SER A 454 17.39 0.78 -16.28
C SER A 454 15.93 1.09 -16.57
N TYR A 455 15.71 1.91 -17.59
CA TYR A 455 14.40 2.29 -18.08
C TYR A 455 14.46 2.59 -19.58
N THR A 456 13.41 2.26 -20.32
CA THR A 456 13.30 2.64 -21.74
C THR A 456 12.18 3.65 -21.92
N ASP A 457 12.55 4.88 -22.30
CA ASP A 457 11.60 5.90 -22.74
C ASP A 457 11.27 5.70 -24.23
N ALA A 458 10.04 5.27 -24.49
CA ALA A 458 9.50 5.06 -25.83
C ALA A 458 8.67 6.25 -26.35
N THR A 459 8.65 7.37 -25.63
CA THR A 459 7.76 8.50 -25.91
C THR A 459 8.45 9.71 -26.53
N GLY A 460 9.77 9.62 -26.76
CA GLY A 460 10.54 10.69 -27.39
C GLY A 460 10.15 10.90 -28.86
N ALA A 461 10.07 12.16 -29.27
CA ALA A 461 9.77 12.54 -30.64
C ALA A 461 11.01 12.40 -31.55
N PRO A 462 10.89 11.77 -32.74
CA PRO A 462 11.96 11.75 -33.73
C PRO A 462 12.46 13.16 -34.05
N GLY A 463 13.79 13.34 -34.12
CA GLY A 463 14.45 14.62 -34.38
C GLY A 463 14.56 15.56 -33.17
N ALA A 464 14.02 15.20 -32.01
CA ALA A 464 14.13 16.01 -30.79
C ALA A 464 15.42 15.69 -30.00
N THR A 465 15.92 16.71 -29.30
CA THR A 465 17.00 16.58 -28.30
C THR A 465 16.40 16.66 -26.90
N TYR A 466 16.82 15.76 -26.03
CA TYR A 466 16.33 15.62 -24.66
C TYR A 466 17.48 15.61 -23.67
N SER A 467 17.28 16.23 -22.51
CA SER A 467 18.14 16.07 -21.33
C SER A 467 17.48 15.11 -20.34
N TYR A 468 18.18 14.02 -20.01
CA TYR A 468 17.73 13.03 -19.04
C TYR A 468 18.52 13.14 -17.74
N ALA A 469 17.82 12.96 -16.62
CA ALA A 469 18.40 12.79 -15.29
C ALA A 469 17.62 11.72 -14.51
N VAL A 470 18.23 11.15 -13.48
CA VAL A 470 17.59 10.15 -12.60
C VAL A 470 17.84 10.52 -11.14
N ARG A 471 16.87 10.26 -10.27
CA ARG A 471 17.05 10.34 -8.80
C ARG A 471 16.47 9.12 -8.10
N GLY A 472 17.04 8.76 -6.96
CA GLY A 472 16.47 7.76 -6.06
C GLY A 472 15.36 8.34 -5.19
N TYR A 473 14.43 7.50 -4.73
CA TYR A 473 13.48 7.82 -3.67
C TYR A 473 13.38 6.66 -2.67
N ASP A 474 12.94 6.95 -1.45
CA ASP A 474 12.79 5.98 -0.36
C ASP A 474 11.32 5.82 0.10
N ALA A 475 11.09 4.86 0.99
CA ALA A 475 9.78 4.54 1.55
C ALA A 475 9.38 5.39 2.77
N ALA A 476 10.22 6.34 3.19
CA ALA A 476 9.87 7.40 4.12
C ALA A 476 9.33 8.66 3.41
N GLY A 477 9.42 8.72 2.08
CA GLY A 477 8.97 9.84 1.26
C GLY A 477 10.10 10.77 0.83
N GLY A 478 11.36 10.44 1.13
CA GLY A 478 12.53 11.18 0.69
C GLY A 478 12.74 11.04 -0.82
N SER A 479 13.03 12.17 -1.47
CA SER A 479 13.45 12.24 -2.87
C SER A 479 14.87 12.78 -2.94
N GLY A 480 15.78 11.99 -3.50
CA GLY A 480 17.20 12.29 -3.55
C GLY A 480 17.58 13.33 -4.59
N ASP A 481 18.87 13.65 -4.61
CA ASP A 481 19.47 14.52 -5.62
C ASP A 481 19.47 13.86 -7.01
N LEU A 482 19.47 14.70 -8.05
CA LEU A 482 19.57 14.25 -9.44
C LEU A 482 21.00 13.79 -9.75
N SER A 483 21.11 12.76 -10.59
CA SER A 483 22.35 12.42 -11.27
C SER A 483 22.84 13.58 -12.14
N ALA A 484 24.11 13.52 -12.54
CA ALA A 484 24.57 14.31 -13.67
C ALA A 484 23.69 14.01 -14.90
N PRO A 485 23.23 15.03 -15.65
CA PRO A 485 22.34 14.82 -16.78
C PRO A 485 23.08 14.27 -18.00
N VAL A 486 22.36 13.53 -18.84
CA VAL A 486 22.84 13.08 -20.16
C VAL A 486 21.94 13.64 -21.26
N VAL A 487 22.55 14.20 -22.31
CA VAL A 487 21.82 14.80 -23.44
C VAL A 487 21.83 13.83 -24.61
N VAL A 488 20.67 13.58 -25.20
CA VAL A 488 20.48 12.65 -26.32
C VAL A 488 19.65 13.31 -27.40
N SER A 489 20.09 13.18 -28.66
CA SER A 489 19.32 13.57 -29.83
C SER A 489 18.77 12.33 -30.54
N LEU A 490 17.46 12.32 -30.78
CA LEU A 490 16.81 11.24 -31.53
C LEU A 490 16.94 11.48 -33.03
N PRO A 491 17.11 10.43 -33.84
CA PRO A 491 17.15 10.56 -35.29
C PRO A 491 15.83 11.14 -35.80
N ALA A 492 15.93 12.03 -36.80
CA ALA A 492 14.77 12.53 -37.53
C ALA A 492 14.08 11.37 -38.27
N PRO A 493 12.76 11.44 -38.48
CA PRO A 493 12.09 10.43 -39.29
C PRO A 493 12.68 10.46 -40.71
N PRO A 494 12.76 9.30 -41.41
CA PRO A 494 13.20 9.29 -42.78
C PRO A 494 12.29 10.20 -43.63
N PRO A 495 12.85 10.88 -44.64
CA PRO A 495 12.04 11.71 -45.54
C PRO A 495 10.92 10.86 -46.16
N PRO A 496 9.73 11.44 -46.42
CA PRO A 496 8.65 10.71 -47.06
C PRO A 496 9.13 10.15 -48.41
N PRO A 497 8.68 8.94 -48.80
CA PRO A 497 9.01 8.40 -50.10
C PRO A 497 8.60 9.39 -51.21
N PRO A 498 9.35 9.45 -52.32
CA PRO A 498 9.00 10.33 -53.43
C PRO A 498 7.55 10.06 -53.89
N PRO A 499 6.81 11.10 -54.31
CA PRO A 499 5.45 10.91 -54.78
C PRO A 499 5.43 9.89 -55.93
N PRO A 500 4.42 9.01 -56.00
CA PRO A 500 4.29 8.10 -57.12
C PRO A 500 4.24 8.90 -58.43
N PRO A 501 4.78 8.37 -59.54
CA PRO A 501 4.71 9.04 -60.82
C PRO A 501 3.25 9.36 -61.16
N PRO A 502 2.98 10.51 -61.81
CA PRO A 502 1.63 10.89 -62.19
C PRO A 502 1.01 9.75 -63.02
N PRO A 503 -0.27 9.40 -62.77
CA PRO A 503 -0.96 8.43 -63.62
C PRO A 503 -0.92 8.92 -65.09
N PRO A 504 -0.85 7.99 -66.06
CA PRO A 504 -0.84 8.37 -67.47
C PRO A 504 -2.05 9.25 -67.80
N PRO A 505 -1.89 10.23 -68.71
CA PRO A 505 -2.96 11.15 -69.05
C PRO A 505 -4.19 10.36 -69.52
N PRO A 506 -5.40 10.69 -69.01
CA PRO A 506 -6.62 10.11 -69.54
C PRO A 506 -6.78 10.49 -71.03
N PRO A 507 -7.42 9.63 -71.84
CA PRO A 507 -7.68 9.91 -73.26
C PRO A 507 -8.48 11.21 -73.45
N PRO A 508 -8.30 11.91 -74.58
CA PRO A 508 -8.85 13.25 -74.80
C PRO A 508 -10.40 13.23 -74.70
N PRO A 509 -11.00 14.16 -73.94
CA PRO A 509 -12.45 14.26 -73.83
C PRO A 509 -13.08 14.89 -75.09
N PRO A 510 -14.33 14.53 -75.44
CA PRO A 510 -15.11 15.18 -76.50
C PRO A 510 -15.43 16.67 -76.18
N PRO A 511 -15.75 17.49 -77.20
CA PRO A 511 -15.85 18.94 -77.06
C PRO A 511 -16.98 19.37 -76.09
N PRO A 512 -16.75 20.40 -75.25
CA PRO A 512 -17.68 20.79 -74.20
C PRO A 512 -18.79 21.77 -74.67
N PRO A 513 -20.01 21.70 -74.11
CA PRO A 513 -21.01 22.76 -74.20
C PRO A 513 -20.64 23.99 -73.33
N PRO A 514 -21.23 25.17 -73.59
CA PRO A 514 -20.82 26.43 -72.97
C PRO A 514 -21.03 26.50 -71.44
N PRO A 515 -20.19 27.26 -70.72
CA PRO A 515 -20.11 27.23 -69.26
C PRO A 515 -21.18 28.11 -68.56
N PRO A 516 -21.73 27.69 -67.42
CA PRO A 516 -22.40 28.58 -66.47
C PRO A 516 -21.38 29.37 -65.62
N PRO A 517 -21.79 30.51 -65.03
CA PRO A 517 -20.88 31.44 -64.35
C PRO A 517 -20.24 30.87 -63.07
N PRO A 518 -19.06 31.38 -62.68
CA PRO A 518 -18.26 30.81 -61.59
C PRO A 518 -18.85 31.12 -60.20
N PRO A 519 -18.85 30.14 -59.26
CA PRO A 519 -19.07 30.42 -57.85
C PRO A 519 -17.80 31.01 -57.18
N PRO A 520 -17.96 31.77 -56.09
CA PRO A 520 -16.86 32.45 -55.40
C PRO A 520 -15.88 31.48 -54.70
N PRO A 521 -14.63 31.93 -54.42
CA PRO A 521 -13.56 31.07 -53.96
C PRO A 521 -13.82 30.44 -52.57
N PRO A 522 -13.43 29.18 -52.34
CA PRO A 522 -13.58 28.54 -51.03
C PRO A 522 -12.58 29.12 -50.02
N ALA A 523 -13.08 29.35 -48.81
CA ALA A 523 -12.29 29.81 -47.67
C ALA A 523 -11.20 28.79 -47.27
N PRO A 524 -10.09 29.25 -46.67
CA PRO A 524 -9.00 28.38 -46.23
C PRO A 524 -9.47 27.36 -45.17
N PRO A 525 -8.89 26.15 -45.13
CA PRO A 525 -9.30 25.13 -44.17
C PRO A 525 -8.94 25.55 -42.74
N PRO A 526 -9.83 25.34 -41.76
CA PRO A 526 -9.54 25.59 -40.36
C PRO A 526 -8.49 24.59 -39.83
N PRO A 527 -7.73 24.95 -38.79
CA PRO A 527 -6.73 24.07 -38.18
C PRO A 527 -7.37 22.78 -37.64
N PRO A 528 -6.59 21.68 -37.50
CA PRO A 528 -7.12 20.41 -37.04
C PRO A 528 -7.73 20.55 -35.66
N ALA A 529 -8.99 20.14 -35.52
CA ALA A 529 -9.63 20.04 -34.22
C ALA A 529 -8.87 19.04 -33.33
N PRO A 530 -8.79 19.29 -32.00
CA PRO A 530 -8.17 18.35 -31.07
C PRO A 530 -8.84 16.97 -31.17
N PRO A 531 -8.09 15.87 -30.92
CA PRO A 531 -8.64 14.53 -31.02
C PRO A 531 -9.85 14.40 -30.12
N GLY A 532 -10.99 14.06 -30.73
CA GLY A 532 -12.25 13.87 -30.02
C GLY A 532 -12.13 12.75 -28.97
N PRO A 533 -13.02 12.74 -27.96
CA PRO A 533 -12.97 11.76 -26.88
C PRO A 533 -13.00 10.31 -27.43
N PRO A 534 -12.33 9.37 -26.74
CA PRO A 534 -12.16 8.01 -27.22
C PRO A 534 -13.51 7.36 -27.57
N ARG A 535 -13.59 6.83 -28.79
CA ARG A 535 -14.78 6.16 -29.32
C ARG A 535 -14.91 4.76 -28.72
N CYS A 536 -16.16 4.30 -28.56
CA CYS A 536 -16.46 2.92 -28.21
C CYS A 536 -16.40 2.08 -29.49
N VAL A 537 -15.40 1.20 -29.61
CA VAL A 537 -15.32 0.22 -30.70
C VAL A 537 -15.87 -1.10 -30.17
N VAL A 538 -17.04 -1.52 -30.64
CA VAL A 538 -17.75 -2.68 -30.07
C VAL A 538 -16.88 -3.94 -30.17
N PRO A 539 -16.44 -4.53 -29.05
CA PRO A 539 -15.58 -5.71 -29.09
C PRO A 539 -16.41 -6.98 -29.30
N ASN A 540 -15.82 -7.97 -29.99
CA ASN A 540 -16.43 -9.28 -30.11
C ASN A 540 -16.37 -10.05 -28.78
N VAL A 541 -17.51 -10.20 -28.10
CA VAL A 541 -17.64 -10.90 -26.82
C VAL A 541 -18.49 -12.17 -26.90
N ARG A 542 -18.91 -12.58 -28.10
CA ARG A 542 -19.64 -13.83 -28.32
C ARG A 542 -18.86 -15.04 -27.80
N GLY A 543 -19.55 -15.93 -27.09
CA GLY A 543 -18.98 -17.14 -26.49
C GLY A 543 -18.22 -16.95 -25.17
N GLN A 544 -17.94 -15.70 -24.77
CA GLN A 544 -17.30 -15.39 -23.49
C GLN A 544 -18.31 -15.49 -22.33
N THR A 545 -17.80 -15.69 -21.11
CA THR A 545 -18.62 -15.54 -19.90
C THR A 545 -19.03 -14.08 -19.73
N LEU A 546 -20.16 -13.83 -19.06
CA LEU A 546 -20.65 -12.47 -18.83
C LEU A 546 -19.60 -11.56 -18.15
N ALA A 547 -18.81 -12.10 -17.21
CA ALA A 547 -17.74 -11.37 -16.54
C ALA A 547 -16.63 -10.93 -17.52
N LYS A 548 -16.13 -11.87 -18.34
CA LYS A 548 -15.07 -11.59 -19.33
C LYS A 548 -15.56 -10.63 -20.42
N ALA A 549 -16.80 -10.81 -20.87
CA ALA A 549 -17.46 -9.90 -21.81
C ALA A 549 -17.57 -8.48 -21.26
N SER A 550 -17.99 -8.33 -19.99
CA SER A 550 -18.16 -7.03 -19.34
C SER A 550 -16.85 -6.26 -19.19
N THR A 551 -15.77 -6.96 -18.82
CA THR A 551 -14.42 -6.36 -18.74
C THR A 551 -13.92 -5.92 -20.11
N ARG A 552 -14.12 -6.75 -21.15
CA ARG A 552 -13.70 -6.41 -22.51
C ARG A 552 -14.47 -5.22 -23.09
N ILE A 553 -15.76 -5.11 -22.79
CA ILE A 553 -16.62 -3.96 -23.17
C ILE A 553 -16.12 -2.66 -22.51
N ARG A 554 -15.83 -2.70 -21.20
CA ARG A 554 -15.31 -1.51 -20.48
C ARG A 554 -13.94 -1.06 -21.01
N LYS A 555 -13.04 -2.01 -21.27
CA LYS A 555 -11.70 -1.72 -21.84
C LYS A 555 -11.78 -1.10 -23.24
N ALA A 556 -12.84 -1.40 -23.99
CA ALA A 556 -13.10 -0.83 -25.31
C ALA A 556 -13.82 0.54 -25.27
N ASN A 557 -13.81 1.21 -24.11
CA ASN A 557 -14.51 2.48 -23.88
C ASN A 557 -16.03 2.42 -24.09
N CYS A 558 -16.63 1.24 -23.96
CA CYS A 558 -18.07 1.00 -24.03
C CYS A 558 -18.65 0.70 -22.63
N ARG A 559 -19.98 0.74 -22.48
CA ARG A 559 -20.68 0.31 -21.25
C ARG A 559 -21.51 -0.93 -21.50
N VAL A 560 -21.64 -1.79 -20.49
CA VAL A 560 -22.56 -2.93 -20.57
C VAL A 560 -23.99 -2.39 -20.50
N GLY A 561 -24.79 -2.72 -21.51
CA GLY A 561 -26.19 -2.36 -21.61
C GLY A 561 -27.12 -3.43 -21.03
N ARG A 562 -28.34 -3.50 -21.56
CA ARG A 562 -29.34 -4.49 -21.16
C ARG A 562 -28.83 -5.92 -21.38
N ILE A 563 -28.97 -6.76 -20.36
CA ILE A 563 -28.65 -8.20 -20.44
C ILE A 563 -29.96 -8.97 -20.50
N THR A 564 -30.17 -9.71 -21.59
CA THR A 564 -31.32 -10.61 -21.75
C THR A 564 -30.83 -12.04 -21.63
N ARG A 565 -31.60 -12.92 -20.96
CA ARG A 565 -31.24 -14.34 -20.85
C ARG A 565 -32.18 -15.19 -21.70
N LEU A 566 -31.61 -16.06 -22.53
CA LEU A 566 -32.35 -16.98 -23.39
C LEU A 566 -32.01 -18.43 -23.07
N VAL A 567 -32.97 -19.33 -23.28
CA VAL A 567 -32.77 -20.78 -23.19
C VAL A 567 -31.68 -21.19 -24.16
N SER A 568 -30.76 -22.06 -23.72
CA SER A 568 -29.58 -22.45 -24.50
C SER A 568 -29.17 -23.87 -24.17
N SER A 569 -28.26 -24.48 -24.94
CA SER A 569 -27.66 -25.75 -24.51
C SER A 569 -26.89 -25.61 -23.19
N ARG A 570 -26.65 -26.74 -22.50
CA ARG A 570 -25.90 -26.77 -21.23
C ARG A 570 -24.51 -26.13 -21.37
N LYS A 571 -23.81 -26.38 -22.49
CA LYS A 571 -22.48 -25.80 -22.82
C LYS A 571 -22.49 -24.26 -22.94
N LYS A 572 -23.64 -23.66 -23.25
CA LYS A 572 -23.79 -22.21 -23.47
C LYS A 572 -24.35 -21.45 -22.25
N ARG A 573 -24.64 -22.14 -21.14
CA ARG A 573 -25.07 -21.50 -19.89
C ARG A 573 -24.02 -20.49 -19.41
N GLY A 574 -24.45 -19.28 -19.10
CA GLY A 574 -23.60 -18.19 -18.61
C GLY A 574 -22.70 -17.53 -19.68
N ARG A 575 -22.79 -17.95 -20.95
CA ARG A 575 -22.00 -17.40 -22.06
C ARG A 575 -22.83 -16.48 -22.95
N VAL A 576 -22.19 -15.48 -23.53
CA VAL A 576 -22.81 -14.53 -24.47
C VAL A 576 -23.14 -15.26 -25.77
N LEU A 577 -24.42 -15.27 -26.13
CA LEU A 577 -24.95 -15.85 -27.36
C LEU A 577 -24.93 -14.83 -28.51
N ALA A 578 -25.18 -13.56 -28.20
CA ALA A 578 -25.20 -12.45 -29.14
C ALA A 578 -24.98 -11.11 -28.42
N GLU A 579 -24.56 -10.11 -29.18
CA GLU A 579 -24.32 -8.74 -28.74
C GLU A 579 -24.91 -7.75 -29.76
N LYS A 580 -25.35 -6.58 -29.29
CA LYS A 580 -25.85 -5.49 -30.14
C LYS A 580 -25.40 -4.13 -29.58
N PRO A 581 -24.84 -3.21 -30.39
CA PRO A 581 -24.57 -3.30 -31.84
C PRO A 581 -23.54 -4.38 -32.23
N LYS A 582 -23.38 -4.64 -33.54
CA LYS A 582 -22.46 -5.67 -34.05
C LYS A 582 -21.00 -5.35 -33.71
N PRO A 583 -20.14 -6.35 -33.48
CA PRO A 583 -18.72 -6.11 -33.24
C PRO A 583 -18.06 -5.35 -34.41
N GLY A 584 -17.12 -4.47 -34.08
CA GLY A 584 -16.47 -3.54 -35.02
C GLY A 584 -17.23 -2.24 -35.27
N ALA A 585 -18.47 -2.08 -34.77
CA ALA A 585 -19.17 -0.81 -34.86
C ALA A 585 -18.44 0.26 -34.01
N THR A 586 -18.28 1.47 -34.56
CA THR A 586 -17.68 2.60 -33.85
C THR A 586 -18.78 3.54 -33.37
N LEU A 587 -18.84 3.77 -32.06
CA LEU A 587 -19.87 4.53 -31.37
C LEU A 587 -19.25 5.64 -30.51
N ARG A 588 -20.09 6.54 -29.98
CA ARG A 588 -19.65 7.51 -28.98
C ARG A 588 -19.12 6.79 -27.73
N GLY A 589 -18.09 7.34 -27.07
CA GLY A 589 -17.55 6.79 -25.83
C GLY A 589 -18.65 6.57 -24.79
N GLY A 590 -18.62 5.43 -24.11
CA GLY A 590 -19.63 5.01 -23.15
C GLY A 590 -20.91 4.42 -23.73
N ALA A 591 -20.99 4.19 -25.06
CA ALA A 591 -22.16 3.56 -25.67
C ALA A 591 -22.48 2.18 -25.08
N LYS A 592 -23.78 1.91 -24.91
CA LYS A 592 -24.29 0.70 -24.24
C LYS A 592 -24.36 -0.49 -25.20
N ILE A 593 -23.71 -1.59 -24.85
CA ILE A 593 -23.73 -2.86 -25.60
C ILE A 593 -24.68 -3.84 -24.92
N GLN A 594 -25.77 -4.17 -25.59
CA GLN A 594 -26.75 -5.13 -25.10
C GLN A 594 -26.24 -6.55 -25.32
N LEU A 595 -26.44 -7.43 -24.34
CA LEU A 595 -25.97 -8.81 -24.37
C LEU A 595 -27.12 -9.78 -24.23
N ILE A 596 -27.07 -10.86 -25.01
CA ILE A 596 -27.92 -12.04 -24.83
C ILE A 596 -27.07 -13.15 -24.23
N VAL A 597 -27.44 -13.69 -23.07
CA VAL A 597 -26.69 -14.70 -22.33
C VAL A 597 -27.47 -16.00 -22.20
N GLY A 598 -26.82 -17.15 -22.37
CA GLY A 598 -27.47 -18.45 -22.24
C GLY A 598 -27.87 -18.77 -20.80
N LYS A 599 -29.11 -19.23 -20.58
CA LYS A 599 -29.65 -19.66 -19.27
C LYS A 599 -29.46 -21.17 -19.02
N GLY A 600 -29.09 -21.94 -20.05
CA GLY A 600 -29.13 -23.41 -20.02
C GLY A 600 -30.47 -23.96 -20.55
N PRO A 601 -30.61 -25.29 -20.68
CA PRO A 601 -31.80 -25.90 -21.27
C PRO A 601 -33.01 -25.69 -20.34
N ARG A 602 -34.22 -25.66 -20.90
CA ARG A 602 -35.44 -25.73 -20.06
C ARG A 602 -35.44 -27.09 -19.36
N LYS A 603 -35.71 -27.06 -18.05
CA LYS A 603 -35.99 -28.29 -17.30
C LYS A 603 -37.29 -28.90 -17.82
#